data_AF-A0A356XCL2-F1
#
_entry.id   AF-A0A356XCL2-F1
#
_cell.length_a   1.000
_cell.length_b   1.000
_cell.length_c   1.000
_cell.angle_alpha   90.00
_cell.angle_beta   90.00
_cell.angle_gamma   90.00
#
_symmetry.space_group_name_H-M   'P 1'
#
loop_
_entity.id
_entity.type
_entity.pdbx_description
1 polymer ?
#
loop_
_entity_poly.entity_id
_entity_poly.type
_entity_poly.pdbx_seq_one_letter_code
_entity_poly.pdbx_strand_id
1 'polypeptide(L)'
;MDRNEALSVLGLGADATPDDVERRYAILMKRNDQVQRESGETESAEFVRQTRAYQFLTLGELPEETRPRSQSEKLGNFWHYYKAWILILPVVLVFFGYLLADAFL
;
A
#
# COMPACT_ATOMS: atom_id res chain seq x y z
N MET A 1 -1.09 1.68 23.96
CA MET A 1 -2.07 0.62 23.69
C MET A 1 -1.69 -0.54 24.57
N ASP A 2 -2.65 -1.11 25.30
CA ASP A 2 -2.39 -2.27 26.17
C ASP A 2 -2.72 -3.59 25.44
N ARG A 3 -2.18 -4.73 25.92
CA ARG A 3 -2.43 -6.05 25.30
C ARG A 3 -3.92 -6.36 25.14
N ASN A 4 -4.71 -6.11 26.19
CA ASN A 4 -6.16 -6.33 26.17
C ASN A 4 -6.88 -5.39 25.19
N GLU A 5 -6.40 -4.15 25.08
CA GLU A 5 -6.91 -3.19 24.11
C GLU A 5 -6.63 -3.70 22.68
N ALA A 6 -5.42 -4.18 22.40
CA ALA A 6 -5.04 -4.72 21.10
C ALA A 6 -5.85 -5.97 20.71
N LEU A 7 -6.09 -6.86 21.67
CA LEU A 7 -6.95 -8.03 21.47
C LEU A 7 -8.40 -7.61 21.17
N SER A 8 -8.93 -6.64 21.91
CA SER A 8 -10.28 -6.13 21.65
C SER A 8 -10.42 -5.46 20.28
N VAL A 9 -9.38 -4.76 19.80
CA VAL A 9 -9.35 -4.18 18.45
C VAL A 9 -9.38 -5.25 17.35
N LEU A 10 -8.81 -6.43 17.60
CA LEU A 10 -8.93 -7.60 16.71
C LEU A 10 -10.25 -8.37 16.91
N GLY A 11 -11.04 -8.01 17.92
CA GLY A 11 -12.27 -8.72 18.31
C GLY A 11 -12.01 -10.06 18.98
N LEU A 12 -10.90 -10.17 19.72
CA LEU A 12 -10.46 -11.36 20.43
C LEU A 12 -10.60 -11.21 21.95
N GLY A 13 -10.81 -12.34 22.63
CA GLY A 13 -10.84 -12.41 24.10
C GLY A 13 -9.46 -12.19 24.73
N ALA A 14 -9.42 -11.85 26.01
CA ALA A 14 -8.17 -11.61 26.74
C ALA A 14 -7.30 -12.88 26.87
N ASP A 15 -7.95 -14.04 26.78
CA ASP A 15 -7.40 -15.40 26.79
C ASP A 15 -6.96 -15.90 25.41
N ALA A 16 -7.09 -15.09 24.36
CA ALA A 16 -6.71 -15.47 23.00
C ALA A 16 -5.22 -15.83 22.91
N THR A 17 -4.96 -16.93 22.20
CA THR A 17 -3.62 -17.44 21.95
C THR A 17 -2.95 -16.67 20.80
N PRO A 18 -1.61 -16.73 20.67
CA PRO A 18 -0.91 -16.17 19.51
C PRO A 18 -1.45 -16.69 18.18
N ASP A 19 -1.82 -17.97 18.12
CA ASP A 19 -2.40 -18.60 16.93
C ASP A 19 -3.77 -18.00 16.57
N ASP A 20 -4.58 -17.65 17.58
CA ASP A 20 -5.87 -16.98 17.37
C ASP A 20 -5.68 -15.57 16.81
N VAL A 21 -4.65 -14.86 17.28
CA VAL A 21 -4.27 -13.53 16.79
C VAL A 21 -3.85 -13.59 15.32
N GLU A 22 -3.00 -14.54 14.96
CA GLU A 22 -2.53 -14.73 13.57
C GLU A 22 -3.69 -15.13 12.65
N ARG A 23 -4.50 -16.12 13.06
CA ARG A 23 -5.67 -16.56 12.29
C ARG A 23 -6.65 -15.42 12.05
N ARG A 24 -6.91 -14.60 13.08
CA ARG A 24 -7.81 -13.46 12.97
C ARG A 24 -7.27 -12.42 12.01
N TYR A 25 -5.98 -12.12 12.09
CA TYR A 25 -5.33 -11.17 11.19
C TYR A 25 -5.36 -11.64 9.72
N ALA A 26 -5.14 -12.94 9.47
CA ALA A 26 -5.22 -13.51 8.13
C ALA A 26 -6.61 -13.33 7.48
N ILE A 27 -7.69 -13.47 8.27
CA ILE A 27 -9.06 -13.23 7.81
C ILE A 27 -9.27 -11.76 7.44
N LEU A 28 -8.78 -10.84 8.27
CA LEU A 28 -8.88 -9.40 8.04
C LEU A 28 -8.14 -8.98 6.77
N MET A 29 -6.94 -9.52 6.55
CA MET A 29 -6.14 -9.25 5.35
C MET A 29 -6.87 -9.69 4.08
N LYS A 30 -7.42 -10.91 4.07
CA LYS A 30 -8.19 -11.42 2.92
C LYS A 30 -9.42 -10.56 2.61
N ARG A 31 -10.10 -10.07 3.65
CA ARG A 31 -11.27 -9.18 3.49
C ARG A 31 -10.87 -7.82 2.92
N ASN A 32 -9.78 -7.24 3.41
CA ASN A 32 -9.28 -5.96 2.92
C ASN A 32 -8.83 -6.06 1.46
N ASP A 33 -8.17 -7.15 1.07
CA ASP A 33 -7.80 -7.42 -0.32
C ASP A 33 -9.02 -7.50 -1.25
N GLN A 34 -10.10 -8.14 -0.79
CA GLN A 34 -11.34 -8.22 -1.54
C GLN A 34 -11.97 -6.84 -1.70
N VAL A 35 -12.06 -6.05 -0.63
CA VAL A 35 -12.59 -4.68 -0.67
C VAL A 35 -11.77 -3.81 -1.62
N GLN A 36 -10.43 -3.84 -1.53
CA GLN A 36 -9.56 -3.07 -2.43
C GLN A 36 -9.74 -3.43 -3.90
N ARG A 37 -10.06 -4.70 -4.22
CA ARG A 37 -10.32 -5.13 -5.59
C ARG A 37 -11.70 -4.70 -6.10
N GLU A 38 -12.70 -4.66 -5.23
CA GLU A 38 -14.09 -4.35 -5.60
C GLU A 38 -14.35 -2.84 -5.63
N SER A 39 -13.83 -2.06 -4.67
CA SER A 39 -14.09 -0.62 -4.57
C SER A 39 -12.96 0.26 -5.12
N GLY A 40 -11.75 -0.29 -5.28
CA GLY A 40 -10.57 0.50 -5.64
C GLY A 40 -10.13 1.50 -4.57
N GLU A 41 -10.78 1.52 -3.40
CA GLU A 41 -10.41 2.38 -2.29
C GLU A 41 -9.11 1.92 -1.62
N THR A 42 -8.41 2.89 -1.02
CA THR A 42 -7.20 2.61 -0.21
C THR A 42 -7.61 1.97 1.12
N GLU A 43 -6.67 1.30 1.80
CA GLU A 43 -6.89 0.65 3.11
C GLU A 43 -7.82 1.43 4.04
N SER A 44 -8.83 0.75 4.60
CA SER A 44 -9.75 1.39 5.53
C SER A 44 -9.02 1.79 6.81
N ALA A 45 -9.43 2.92 7.41
CA ALA A 45 -8.88 3.36 8.70
C ALA A 45 -9.04 2.28 9.80
N GLU A 46 -10.08 1.45 9.68
CA GLU A 46 -10.29 0.29 10.55
C GLU A 46 -9.23 -0.78 10.37
N PHE A 47 -8.87 -1.11 9.12
CA PHE A 47 -7.82 -2.08 8.80
C PHE A 47 -6.44 -1.62 9.27
N VAL A 48 -6.14 -0.32 9.14
CA VAL A 48 -4.91 0.28 9.67
C VAL A 48 -4.83 0.12 11.20
N ARG A 49 -5.95 0.38 11.90
CA ARG A 49 -6.04 0.21 13.36
C ARG A 49 -5.86 -1.24 13.78
N GLN A 50 -6.48 -2.18 13.06
CA GLN A 50 -6.33 -3.63 13.30
C GLN A 50 -4.90 -4.12 13.05
N THR A 51 -4.24 -3.60 12.01
CA THR A 51 -2.84 -3.95 11.70
C THR A 51 -1.88 -3.47 12.78
N ARG A 52 -2.07 -2.26 13.32
CA ARG A 52 -1.28 -1.78 14.46
C ARG A 52 -1.46 -2.63 15.71
N ALA A 53 -2.70 -3.04 15.99
CA ALA A 53 -3.00 -3.92 17.12
C ALA A 53 -2.30 -5.29 16.97
N TYR A 54 -2.33 -5.87 15.77
CA TYR A 54 -1.61 -7.11 15.47
C TYR A 54 -0.10 -6.97 15.68
N GLN A 55 0.53 -5.92 15.10
CA GLN A 55 1.96 -5.67 15.26
C GLN A 55 2.37 -5.49 16.72
N PHE A 56 1.56 -4.77 17.50
CA PHE A 56 1.79 -4.61 18.94
C PHE A 56 1.78 -5.96 19.68
N LEU A 57 0.85 -6.86 19.33
CA LEU A 57 0.73 -8.18 19.95
C LEU A 57 1.83 -9.17 19.56
N THR A 58 2.40 -9.06 18.36
CA THR A 58 3.41 -10.01 17.85
C THR A 58 4.83 -9.55 18.07
N LEU A 59 5.11 -8.25 17.90
CA LEU A 59 6.48 -7.72 17.94
C LEU A 59 6.86 -7.15 19.31
N GLY A 60 5.89 -6.90 20.20
CA GLY A 60 6.13 -6.44 21.58
C GLY A 60 6.62 -4.99 21.70
N GLU A 61 7.33 -4.49 20.69
CA GLU A 61 7.78 -3.10 20.56
C GLU A 61 7.34 -2.59 19.19
N LEU A 62 6.58 -1.49 19.17
CA LEU A 62 6.31 -0.76 17.94
C LEU A 62 7.64 -0.12 17.51
N PRO A 63 8.28 -0.51 16.39
CA PRO A 63 9.30 0.34 15.81
C PRO A 63 8.62 1.68 15.50
N GLU A 64 9.19 2.76 16.03
CA GLU A 64 8.65 4.14 15.97
C GLU A 64 8.47 4.70 14.55
N GLU A 65 8.75 3.92 13.50
CA GLU A 65 8.54 4.30 12.11
C GLU A 65 7.79 3.23 11.32
N THR A 66 6.51 3.03 11.64
CA THR A 66 5.53 2.62 10.62
C THR A 66 4.61 3.80 10.32
N ARG A 67 5.21 4.83 9.71
CA ARG A 67 4.46 5.73 8.82
C ARG A 67 3.67 4.83 7.86
N PRO A 68 2.41 5.16 7.55
CA PRO A 68 1.62 4.33 6.66
C PRO A 68 2.47 4.07 5.42
N ARG A 69 2.58 2.81 5.00
CA ARG A 69 3.06 2.43 3.66
C ARG A 69 1.98 2.88 2.67
N SER A 70 1.71 4.19 2.68
CA SER A 70 0.71 4.87 1.90
C SER A 70 1.25 4.91 0.49
N GLN A 71 0.64 4.12 -0.39
CA GLN A 71 0.60 4.37 -1.83
C GLN A 71 1.94 4.43 -2.60
N SER A 72 3.11 4.31 -1.95
CA SER A 72 4.40 4.45 -2.61
C SER A 72 4.75 3.23 -3.48
N GLU A 73 4.18 2.06 -3.19
CA GLU A 73 4.36 0.88 -4.04
C GLU A 73 3.54 0.96 -5.34
N LYS A 74 2.40 1.67 -5.33
CA LYS A 74 1.64 1.94 -6.56
C LYS A 74 2.28 3.06 -7.38
N LEU A 75 2.87 4.09 -6.75
CA LEU A 75 3.60 5.17 -7.45
C LEU A 75 5.03 4.79 -7.90
N GLY A 76 5.66 3.80 -7.26
CA GLY A 76 6.98 3.29 -7.64
C GLY A 76 7.02 2.72 -9.06
N ASN A 77 5.93 2.05 -9.46
CA ASN A 77 5.80 1.54 -10.84
C ASN A 77 5.47 2.64 -11.87
N PHE A 78 4.81 3.74 -11.48
CA PHE A 78 4.56 4.86 -12.39
C PHE A 78 5.85 5.61 -12.74
N TRP A 79 6.78 5.78 -11.79
CA TRP A 79 8.06 6.47 -12.05
C TRP A 79 8.94 5.74 -13.06
N HIS A 80 8.95 4.40 -13.05
CA HIS A 80 9.77 3.61 -13.97
C HIS A 80 9.29 3.75 -15.42
N TYR A 81 7.97 3.76 -15.65
CA TYR A 81 7.41 3.91 -17.00
C TYR A 81 7.51 5.35 -17.51
N TYR A 82 7.26 6.34 -16.64
CA TYR A 82 7.25 7.74 -17.04
C TYR A 82 8.65 8.32 -17.30
N LYS A 83 9.69 7.81 -16.60
CA LYS A 83 11.09 8.22 -16.81
C LYS A 83 11.59 7.93 -18.23
N ALA A 84 11.20 6.81 -18.84
CA ALA A 84 11.57 6.48 -20.21
C ALA A 84 10.86 7.40 -21.22
N TRP A 85 9.56 7.65 -21.01
CA TRP A 85 8.76 8.47 -21.90
C TRP A 85 9.15 9.95 -21.89
N ILE A 86 9.52 10.51 -20.72
CA ILE A 86 10.04 11.89 -20.62
C ILE A 86 11.28 12.10 -21.48
N LEU A 87 12.11 11.08 -21.67
CA LEU A 87 13.34 11.19 -22.47
C LEU A 87 13.09 10.91 -23.96
N ILE A 88 12.12 10.06 -24.28
CA ILE A 88 11.74 9.73 -25.67
C ILE A 88 10.92 10.86 -26.31
N LEU A 89 10.01 11.49 -25.57
CA LEU A 89 9.13 12.55 -26.09
C LEU A 89 9.87 13.71 -26.79
N PRO A 90 10.91 14.34 -26.20
CA PRO A 90 11.63 15.43 -26.87
C PRO A 90 12.39 14.95 -28.10
N VAL A 91 12.93 13.71 -28.09
CA VAL A 91 13.65 13.13 -29.23
C VAL A 91 12.72 12.94 -30.41
N VAL A 92 11.53 12.38 -30.17
CA VAL A 92 10.50 12.19 -31.22
C VAL A 92 10.00 13.54 -31.74
N LEU A 93 9.79 14.53 -30.85
CA LEU A 93 9.28 15.84 -31.24
C LEU A 93 10.29 16.62 -32.11
N VAL A 94 11.57 16.56 -31.78
CA VAL A 94 12.65 17.14 -32.61
C VAL A 94 12.78 16.40 -33.94
N PHE A 95 12.71 15.07 -33.93
CA PHE A 95 12.79 14.25 -35.16
C PHE A 95 11.63 14.54 -36.12
N PHE A 96 10.39 14.59 -35.62
CA PHE A 96 9.23 14.94 -36.42
C PHE A 96 9.25 16.41 -36.86
N GLY A 97 9.71 17.32 -36.01
CA GLY A 97 9.90 18.73 -36.38
C GLY A 97 10.88 18.90 -37.52
N TYR A 98 11.99 18.13 -37.52
CA TYR A 98 12.97 18.13 -38.59
C TYR A 98 12.40 17.57 -39.90
N LEU A 99 11.66 16.45 -39.85
CA LEU A 99 11.01 15.88 -41.04
C LEU A 99 9.95 16.80 -41.64
N LEU A 100 9.17 17.50 -40.81
CA LEU A 100 8.22 18.48 -41.30
C LEU A 100 8.91 19.71 -41.87
N ALA A 101 9.99 20.19 -41.26
CA ALA A 101 10.76 21.32 -41.78
C ALA A 101 11.40 21.01 -43.14
N ASP A 102 11.94 19.80 -43.32
CA ASP A 102 12.52 19.34 -44.59
C ASP A 102 11.46 19.07 -45.66
N ALA A 103 10.27 18.58 -45.28
CA ALA A 103 9.16 18.37 -46.21
C ALA A 103 8.48 19.67 -46.69
N PHE A 104 8.68 20.79 -45.99
CA PHE A 104 8.12 22.10 -46.33
C PHE A 104 9.14 23.09 -46.94
N LEU A 105 10.42 22.69 -47.05
CA LEU A 105 11.48 23.47 -47.70
C LEU A 105 11.68 23.01 -49.16
#